data_AF-A0A1G9I014-F1
#
_entry.id   AF-A0A1G9I014-F1
#
_cell.length_a   1.000
_cell.length_b   1.000
_cell.length_c   1.000
_cell.angle_alpha   90.00
_cell.angle_beta   90.00
_cell.angle_gamma   90.00
#
_symmetry.space_group_name_H-M   'P 1'
#
loop_
_entity.id
_entity.type
_entity.pdbx_description
1 polymer ?
#
loop_
_entity_poly.entity_id
_entity_poly.type
_entity_poly.pdbx_seq_one_letter_code
_entity_poly.pdbx_strand_id
1 'polypeptide(L)'
;MKNLFIVCLLCIGMTVLTIAANADDKAGFEAPEDEIMINFIKGNSKDDLGVAFNHSSHENYECVDCHHALRKTKVPTSCATCHNNFEPVPAKGYKSYFKAMHIKRNNDKRPSCVSCHIKEFGNDPSMTGCTASSCHPDGIK
;
A
#
# COMPACT_ATOMS: atom_id res chain seq x y z
N MET A 1 70.43 -4.07 -25.54
CA MET A 1 71.03 -2.80 -25.09
C MET A 1 69.99 -2.13 -24.19
N LYS A 2 70.05 -2.36 -22.88
CA LYS A 2 70.74 -1.54 -21.86
C LYS A 2 70.12 -0.13 -21.76
N ASN A 3 69.55 0.14 -20.59
CA ASN A 3 69.26 1.46 -20.00
C ASN A 3 67.99 2.14 -20.56
N LEU A 4 67.08 2.71 -19.77
CA LEU A 4 67.32 3.53 -18.59
C LEU A 4 66.02 3.61 -17.76
N PHE A 5 66.14 3.41 -16.45
CA PHE A 5 65.16 3.84 -15.47
C PHE A 5 65.04 5.38 -15.44
N ILE A 6 64.00 5.84 -14.74
CA ILE A 6 63.87 7.14 -14.05
C ILE A 6 63.22 8.29 -14.83
N VAL A 7 62.23 8.88 -14.14
CA VAL A 7 61.70 10.25 -14.21
C VAL A 7 60.59 10.50 -15.23
N CYS A 8 59.34 10.39 -14.77
CA CYS A 8 58.42 11.52 -14.76
C CYS A 8 57.16 11.14 -13.96
N LEU A 9 57.31 11.15 -12.63
CA LEU A 9 56.24 11.59 -11.74
C LEU A 9 55.76 12.97 -12.25
N LEU A 10 54.45 13.19 -12.31
CA LEU A 10 53.74 14.45 -12.62
C LEU A 10 53.26 14.64 -14.08
N CYS A 11 52.25 13.85 -14.47
CA CYS A 11 51.17 14.30 -15.37
C CYS A 11 49.88 13.70 -14.77
N ILE A 12 49.18 14.40 -13.90
CA ILE A 12 48.02 15.22 -14.27
C ILE A 12 47.21 14.50 -15.37
N GLY A 13 46.21 13.74 -14.92
CA GLY A 13 45.32 12.97 -15.76
C GLY A 13 44.12 12.54 -14.95
N MET A 14 43.46 13.54 -14.37
CA MET A 14 42.21 13.47 -13.64
C MET A 14 41.16 12.72 -14.47
N THR A 15 40.94 11.44 -14.18
CA THR A 15 39.71 10.76 -14.56
C THR A 15 39.06 10.23 -13.30
N VAL A 16 38.58 11.16 -12.49
CA VAL A 16 37.47 10.87 -11.58
C VAL A 16 36.29 10.54 -12.49
N LEU A 17 36.07 9.24 -12.74
CA LEU A 17 34.78 8.74 -13.18
C LEU A 17 33.81 9.05 -12.04
N THR A 18 33.25 10.25 -12.05
CA THR A 18 32.02 10.54 -11.31
C THR A 18 30.95 9.70 -11.99
N ILE A 19 30.73 8.50 -11.47
CA ILE A 19 29.42 7.87 -11.59
C ILE A 19 28.50 8.85 -10.90
N ALA A 20 27.85 9.72 -11.67
CA ALA A 20 26.65 10.38 -11.23
C ALA A 20 25.66 9.24 -10.95
N ALA A 21 25.68 8.76 -9.71
CA ALA A 21 24.51 8.14 -9.16
C ALA A 21 23.43 9.20 -9.33
N ASN A 22 22.55 9.01 -10.30
CA ASN A 22 21.25 9.64 -10.30
C ASN A 22 20.56 9.06 -9.05
N ALA A 23 20.88 9.64 -7.90
CA ALA A 23 19.97 9.70 -6.78
C ALA A 23 18.83 10.59 -7.29
N ASP A 24 17.98 10.00 -8.13
CA ASP A 24 16.63 10.51 -8.28
C ASP A 24 16.07 10.50 -6.86
N ASP A 25 15.95 11.69 -6.30
CA ASP A 25 15.31 12.00 -5.03
C ASP A 25 13.91 11.37 -4.99
N LYS A 26 13.85 10.09 -4.62
CA LYS A 26 12.63 9.53 -4.05
C LYS A 26 12.72 9.77 -2.57
N ALA A 27 12.30 10.96 -2.14
CA ALA A 27 11.56 11.02 -0.90
C ALA A 27 10.40 10.02 -1.05
N GLY A 28 10.61 8.80 -0.54
CA GLY A 28 9.56 7.79 -0.48
C GLY A 28 8.42 8.36 0.35
N PHE A 29 7.17 8.04 0.00
CA PHE A 29 6.07 8.36 0.90
C PHE A 29 6.26 7.57 2.18
N GLU A 30 6.30 8.27 3.31
CA GLU A 30 6.25 7.62 4.62
C GLU A 30 4.82 7.18 4.90
N ALA A 31 4.67 5.95 5.38
CA ALA A 31 3.40 5.51 5.91
C ALA A 31 3.07 6.34 7.17
N PRO A 32 1.82 6.76 7.34
CA PRO A 32 1.40 7.40 8.58
C PRO A 32 1.45 6.40 9.75
N GLU A 33 1.31 6.92 10.97
CA GLU A 33 1.16 6.10 12.17
C GLU A 33 -0.05 5.15 12.07
N ASP A 34 0.00 4.10 12.88
CA ASP A 34 -1.04 3.07 12.95
C ASP A 34 -2.36 3.59 13.54
N GLU A 35 -3.35 2.70 13.61
CA GLU A 35 -4.69 2.96 14.16
C GLU A 35 -5.48 4.02 13.38
N ILE A 36 -5.25 4.11 12.06
CA ILE A 36 -6.06 4.95 11.19
C ILE A 36 -7.47 4.39 11.12
N MET A 37 -8.43 5.19 11.58
CA MET A 37 -9.83 4.82 11.54
C MET A 37 -10.41 4.96 10.14
N ILE A 38 -10.67 3.83 9.50
CA ILE A 38 -11.45 3.74 8.27
C ILE A 38 -12.94 3.68 8.65
N ASN A 39 -13.61 4.83 8.59
CA ASN A 39 -15.01 4.96 8.95
C ASN A 39 -15.78 5.90 7.99
N PHE A 40 -16.00 5.45 6.75
CA PHE A 40 -16.72 6.22 5.72
C PHE A 40 -18.19 5.83 5.57
N ILE A 41 -18.60 4.65 6.05
CA ILE A 41 -20.00 4.20 6.07
C ILE A 41 -20.60 4.56 7.43
N LYS A 42 -20.61 5.86 7.75
CA LYS A 42 -21.10 6.37 9.05
C LYS A 42 -22.62 6.31 9.14
N GLY A 43 -23.15 5.95 10.31
CA GLY A 43 -24.58 6.08 10.64
C GLY A 43 -25.52 5.10 9.91
N ASN A 44 -24.98 4.20 9.09
CA ASN A 44 -25.75 3.15 8.40
C ASN A 44 -25.76 1.81 9.17
N SER A 45 -25.14 1.75 10.36
CA SER A 45 -25.36 0.73 11.38
C SER A 45 -25.53 1.42 12.73
N LYS A 46 -26.11 0.69 13.70
CA LYS A 46 -26.27 1.18 15.09
C LYS A 46 -24.95 1.21 15.86
N ASP A 47 -23.93 0.51 15.35
CA ASP A 47 -22.75 0.09 16.12
C ASP A 47 -21.44 0.71 15.62
N ASP A 48 -21.48 1.71 14.74
CA ASP A 48 -20.29 2.38 14.16
C ASP A 48 -19.18 1.40 13.71
N LEU A 49 -19.32 0.83 12.50
CA LEU A 49 -18.46 -0.25 11.99
C LEU A 49 -17.08 0.22 11.47
N GLY A 50 -16.49 1.21 12.12
CA GLY A 50 -15.15 1.69 11.82
C GLY A 50 -14.12 0.58 11.98
N VAL A 51 -13.11 0.55 11.09
CA VAL A 51 -12.00 -0.41 11.15
C VAL A 51 -10.71 0.36 11.41
N ALA A 52 -9.98 -0.01 12.45
CA ALA A 52 -8.62 0.47 12.67
C ALA A 52 -7.68 -0.19 11.66
N PHE A 53 -6.88 0.61 10.96
CA PHE A 53 -5.92 0.14 9.97
C PHE A 53 -4.48 0.52 10.38
N ASN A 54 -3.61 -0.47 10.34
CA ASN A 54 -2.20 -0.34 10.71
C ASN A 54 -1.33 -0.57 9.48
N HIS A 55 -0.50 0.42 9.13
CA HIS A 55 0.47 0.28 8.04
C HIS A 55 1.62 -0.64 8.45
N SER A 56 2.01 -0.64 9.74
CA SER A 56 3.08 -1.53 10.24
C SER A 56 2.77 -3.00 10.00
N SER A 57 1.50 -3.40 10.08
CA SER A 57 1.06 -4.77 9.83
C SER A 57 1.07 -5.16 8.33
N HIS A 58 1.32 -4.19 7.44
CA HIS A 58 1.31 -4.34 6.00
C HIS A 58 2.62 -3.87 5.34
N GLU A 59 3.71 -3.72 6.10
CA GLU A 59 5.00 -3.20 5.61
C GLU A 59 5.64 -4.06 4.51
N ASN A 60 5.27 -5.35 4.44
CA ASN A 60 5.76 -6.29 3.44
C ASN A 60 5.03 -6.19 2.08
N TYR A 61 4.09 -5.26 1.94
CA TYR A 61 3.36 -5.00 0.70
C TYR A 61 3.78 -3.68 0.07
N GLU A 62 3.79 -3.62 -1.27
CA GLU A 62 4.13 -2.40 -1.97
C GLU A 62 3.01 -1.37 -1.82
N CYS A 63 3.34 -0.09 -1.63
CA CYS A 63 2.32 0.96 -1.48
C CYS A 63 1.30 0.98 -2.63
N VAL A 64 1.74 0.58 -3.84
CA VAL A 64 0.91 0.53 -5.05
C VAL A 64 -0.09 -0.63 -5.09
N ASP A 65 0.03 -1.62 -4.21
CA ASP A 65 -0.92 -2.73 -4.11
C ASP A 65 -2.26 -2.24 -3.55
N CYS A 66 -2.21 -1.34 -2.55
CA CYS A 66 -3.38 -0.66 -1.98
C CYS A 66 -3.63 0.71 -2.64
N HIS A 67 -2.63 1.61 -2.68
CA HIS A 67 -2.70 2.89 -3.38
C HIS A 67 -2.49 2.69 -4.89
N HIS A 68 -3.34 1.89 -5.51
CA HIS A 68 -3.23 1.51 -6.92
C HIS A 68 -3.37 2.68 -7.91
N ALA A 69 -3.76 3.87 -7.44
CA ALA A 69 -3.81 5.10 -8.21
C ALA A 69 -2.51 5.92 -8.11
N LEU A 70 -1.56 5.56 -7.23
CA LEU A 70 -0.35 6.32 -6.90
C LEU A 70 0.46 6.71 -8.14
N ARG A 71 0.57 5.81 -9.13
CA ARG A 71 1.28 6.10 -10.40
C ARG A 71 0.67 7.27 -11.18
N LYS A 72 -0.65 7.44 -11.09
CA LYS A 72 -1.43 8.50 -11.75
C LYS A 72 -1.54 9.75 -10.90
N THR A 73 -1.89 9.60 -9.62
CA THR A 73 -2.10 10.74 -8.70
C THR A 73 -0.80 11.37 -8.22
N LYS A 74 0.32 10.64 -8.33
CA LYS A 74 1.65 11.03 -7.82
C LYS A 74 1.73 11.20 -6.31
N VAL A 75 0.62 11.03 -5.58
CA VAL A 75 0.53 11.05 -4.12
C VAL A 75 -0.46 9.96 -3.65
N PRO A 76 -0.29 9.37 -2.46
CA PRO A 76 -1.30 8.51 -1.86
C PRO A 76 -2.60 9.29 -1.66
N THR A 77 -3.73 8.70 -2.07
CA THR A 77 -5.05 9.29 -1.91
C THR A 77 -5.98 8.31 -1.21
N SER A 78 -6.92 8.84 -0.42
CA SER A 78 -7.95 8.03 0.22
C SER A 78 -8.76 7.24 -0.82
N CYS A 79 -9.10 5.99 -0.47
CA CYS A 79 -9.99 5.14 -1.25
C CYS A 79 -11.33 5.84 -1.53
N ALA A 80 -11.83 6.60 -0.55
CA ALA A 80 -13.11 7.29 -0.59
C ALA A 80 -13.19 8.41 -1.64
N THR A 81 -12.04 8.91 -2.13
CA THR A 81 -12.00 9.91 -3.21
C THR A 81 -12.55 9.35 -4.53
N CYS A 82 -12.41 8.04 -4.77
CA CYS A 82 -12.91 7.39 -6.00
C CYS A 82 -14.02 6.36 -5.73
N HIS A 83 -13.91 5.62 -4.63
CA HIS A 83 -14.91 4.67 -4.17
C HIS A 83 -15.94 5.39 -3.28
N ASN A 84 -16.65 6.36 -3.82
CA ASN A 84 -17.46 7.30 -3.04
C ASN A 84 -18.95 6.92 -2.89
N ASN A 85 -19.33 5.71 -3.28
CA ASN A 85 -20.64 5.17 -2.93
C ASN A 85 -20.53 4.41 -1.60
N PHE A 86 -21.04 5.04 -0.55
CA PHE A 86 -21.02 4.53 0.83
C PHE A 86 -22.30 3.78 1.22
N GLU A 87 -23.18 3.46 0.27
CA GLU A 87 -24.33 2.61 0.52
C GLU A 87 -23.86 1.22 1.03
N PRO A 88 -24.50 0.69 2.07
CA PRO A 88 -24.25 -0.68 2.52
C PRO A 88 -24.71 -1.70 1.44
N VAL A 89 -24.52 -2.98 1.73
CA VAL A 89 -24.78 -4.09 0.80
C VAL A 89 -26.17 -3.99 0.12
N PRO A 90 -26.31 -4.23 -1.20
CA PRO A 90 -25.28 -4.50 -2.21
C PRO A 90 -25.01 -3.31 -3.14
N ALA A 91 -24.07 -2.42 -2.78
CA ALA A 91 -23.56 -1.41 -3.72
C ALA A 91 -22.73 -2.04 -4.85
N LYS A 92 -23.21 -1.91 -6.10
CA LYS A 92 -22.58 -2.45 -7.32
C LYS A 92 -21.59 -1.45 -7.97
N GLY A 93 -20.83 -1.91 -8.96
CA GLY A 93 -19.92 -1.06 -9.75
C GLY A 93 -18.52 -0.86 -9.15
N TYR A 94 -17.71 0.04 -9.71
CA TYR A 94 -16.37 0.34 -9.19
C TYR A 94 -16.41 1.40 -8.08
N LYS A 95 -17.42 2.28 -8.04
CA LYS A 95 -17.55 3.35 -7.04
C LYS A 95 -17.95 2.86 -5.64
N SER A 96 -18.40 1.61 -5.51
CA SER A 96 -18.79 1.03 -4.22
C SER A 96 -17.60 0.93 -3.27
N TYR A 97 -17.67 1.64 -2.15
CA TYR A 97 -16.66 1.58 -1.07
C TYR A 97 -16.66 0.21 -0.41
N PHE A 98 -17.84 -0.30 -0.06
CA PHE A 98 -17.99 -1.63 0.53
C PHE A 98 -17.35 -2.71 -0.35
N LYS A 99 -17.62 -2.68 -1.66
CA LYS A 99 -17.06 -3.66 -2.60
C LYS A 99 -15.54 -3.53 -2.73
N ALA A 100 -14.98 -2.32 -2.66
CA ALA A 100 -13.54 -2.13 -2.74
C ALA A 100 -12.79 -2.89 -1.63
N MET A 101 -13.41 -3.00 -0.43
CA MET A 101 -12.80 -3.67 0.73
C MET A 101 -13.15 -5.16 0.86
N HIS A 102 -14.34 -5.57 0.39
CA HIS A 102 -14.89 -6.90 0.69
C HIS A 102 -14.99 -7.86 -0.49
N ILE A 103 -14.78 -7.41 -1.73
CA ILE A 103 -14.96 -8.30 -2.88
C ILE A 103 -13.93 -9.43 -2.87
N LYS A 104 -14.40 -10.67 -2.81
CA LYS A 104 -13.57 -11.86 -3.01
C LYS A 104 -13.19 -11.95 -4.48
N ARG A 105 -11.92 -11.72 -4.80
CA ARG A 105 -11.35 -11.91 -6.14
C ARG A 105 -10.19 -12.87 -6.05
N ASN A 106 -10.06 -13.72 -7.05
CA ASN A 106 -8.85 -14.51 -7.24
C ASN A 106 -7.94 -13.79 -8.23
N ASN A 107 -7.40 -12.63 -7.83
CA ASN A 107 -6.40 -11.90 -8.62
C ASN A 107 -5.39 -11.19 -7.71
N ASP A 108 -4.17 -11.04 -8.21
CA ASP A 108 -3.10 -10.34 -7.49
C ASP A 108 -3.12 -8.83 -7.72
N LYS A 109 -3.91 -8.36 -8.69
CA LYS A 109 -3.96 -6.94 -9.06
C LYS A 109 -5.09 -6.24 -8.33
N ARG A 110 -4.73 -5.31 -7.45
CA ARG A 110 -5.66 -4.48 -6.66
C ARG A 110 -6.58 -5.37 -5.80
N PRO A 111 -5.98 -6.20 -4.92
CA PRO A 111 -6.78 -7.02 -4.02
C PRO A 111 -7.60 -6.11 -3.10
N SER A 112 -8.82 -6.54 -2.79
CA SER A 112 -9.53 -6.04 -1.61
C SER A 112 -8.89 -6.60 -0.34
N CYS A 113 -9.16 -5.98 0.81
CA CYS A 113 -8.71 -6.45 2.13
C CYS A 113 -9.04 -7.94 2.30
N VAL A 114 -10.31 -8.30 2.11
CA VAL A 114 -10.79 -9.68 2.28
C VAL A 114 -10.17 -10.62 1.26
N SER A 115 -9.95 -10.19 0.01
CA SER A 115 -9.33 -11.08 -0.98
C SER A 115 -7.87 -11.39 -0.69
N CYS A 116 -7.10 -10.40 -0.22
CA CYS A 116 -5.71 -10.63 0.18
C CYS A 116 -5.65 -11.50 1.43
N HIS A 117 -6.48 -11.21 2.44
CA HIS A 117 -6.51 -12.02 3.65
C HIS A 117 -6.93 -13.46 3.39
N ILE A 118 -7.85 -13.71 2.45
CA ILE A 118 -8.19 -15.09 2.05
C ILE A 118 -7.00 -15.80 1.42
N LYS A 119 -6.19 -15.08 0.63
CA LYS A 119 -5.00 -15.65 0.00
C LYS A 119 -3.93 -16.00 1.03
N GLU A 120 -3.68 -15.13 1.99
CA GLU A 120 -2.64 -15.31 3.01
C GLU A 120 -3.06 -16.27 4.14
N PHE A 121 -4.30 -16.17 4.60
CA PHE A 121 -4.79 -16.85 5.81
C PHE A 121 -5.88 -17.90 5.52
N GLY A 122 -6.22 -18.14 4.25
CA GLY A 122 -7.29 -19.07 3.88
C GLY A 122 -8.66 -18.60 4.38
N ASN A 123 -9.43 -19.49 5.00
CA ASN A 123 -10.72 -19.15 5.60
C ASN A 123 -10.63 -18.95 7.12
N ASP A 124 -9.48 -18.51 7.64
CA ASP A 124 -9.35 -18.19 9.06
C ASP A 124 -10.38 -17.11 9.46
N PRO A 125 -11.34 -17.40 10.36
CA PRO A 125 -12.36 -16.46 10.77
C PRO A 125 -11.80 -15.19 11.42
N SER A 126 -10.63 -15.28 12.07
CA SER A 126 -9.98 -14.12 12.70
C SER A 126 -9.55 -13.06 11.68
N MET A 127 -9.22 -13.46 10.45
CA MET A 127 -8.73 -12.57 9.39
C MET A 127 -9.75 -12.31 8.28
N THR A 128 -10.74 -13.19 8.12
CA THR A 128 -11.69 -13.16 6.99
C THR A 128 -13.17 -13.16 7.41
N GLY A 129 -13.44 -13.31 8.70
CA GLY A 129 -14.78 -13.35 9.26
C GLY A 129 -15.46 -11.98 9.31
N CYS A 130 -16.79 -12.00 9.21
CA CYS A 130 -17.64 -10.81 9.31
C CYS A 130 -17.91 -10.35 10.76
N THR A 131 -17.49 -11.13 11.75
CA THR A 131 -17.69 -10.94 13.19
C THR A 131 -16.60 -11.69 13.93
N ALA A 132 -16.24 -11.23 15.14
CA ALA A 132 -15.13 -11.78 15.91
C ALA A 132 -13.83 -11.88 15.09
N SER A 133 -13.59 -10.89 14.23
CA SER A 133 -12.38 -10.78 13.41
C SER A 133 -11.58 -9.54 13.76
N SER A 134 -10.32 -9.50 13.36
CA SER A 134 -9.42 -8.36 13.58
C SER A 134 -9.95 -7.06 12.95
N CYS A 135 -10.78 -7.16 11.90
CA CYS A 135 -11.43 -5.99 11.28
C CYS A 135 -12.72 -5.59 11.99
N HIS A 136 -13.56 -6.57 12.35
CA HIS A 136 -14.87 -6.34 12.96
C HIS A 136 -15.05 -7.22 14.20
N PRO A 137 -14.53 -6.80 15.37
CA PRO A 137 -14.62 -7.57 16.60
C PRO A 137 -16.07 -7.87 16.99
N ASP A 138 -16.94 -6.85 16.95
CA ASP A 138 -18.36 -6.96 17.28
C ASP A 138 -19.23 -7.40 16.08
N GLY A 139 -18.63 -7.40 14.89
CA GLY A 139 -19.24 -7.81 13.63
C GLY A 139 -19.99 -6.71 12.87
N ILE A 140 -20.26 -6.97 11.60
CA ILE A 140 -20.85 -6.00 10.65
C ILE A 140 -22.38 -5.93 10.67
N LYS A 141 -23.04 -6.39 11.75
CA LYS A 141 -24.50 -6.61 11.78
C LYS A 141 -25.31 -5.32 11.78
#